data_AF-A0A7S2UWN3-F1
#
_entry.id   AF-A0A7S2UWN3-F1
#
_cell.length_a   1.000
_cell.length_b   1.000
_cell.length_c   1.000
_cell.angle_alpha   90.00
_cell.angle_beta   90.00
_cell.angle_gamma   90.00
#
_symmetry.space_group_name_H-M   'P 1'
#
loop_
_entity.id
_entity.type
_entity.pdbx_description
1 polymer ?
#
loop_
_entity_poly.entity_id
_entity_poly.type
_entity_poly.pdbx_seq_one_letter_code
_entity_poly.pdbx_strand_id
1 'polypeptide(L)'
;GKQGQGGGSSQQAQASRGPAPPAELNPDRGAVLVTGATGGVGKRVADGLMKKGVRVRALVRNKSKALAYLCNGKEPSPDSLLEIVVGDLTKVESLKASIFRGVQAAVLCHAAIVKPQEGDGPDRAKYFQGIQFYEPEMVDKPMDIDFKGTCNIVEGLKKFGSVEGKVLYGSSPGLQNSWRQFGSLDDVVMGGISKSSLSVVPGAGEEATGSRIAAVFSGEVSTDNNGGFASVRTRNLDPPLDLSSFDGIEMRLKGDGNRYKLMLRDETRWDGISWCYSFDTEAGKWMDVRIPFKDFIPTLRSNSISGGPQLRTTEIYAFQITLSKFEYDGSLNPNFTAGSFSLVLDSIKAYERVSVPRVIYLSSAGVTRPGRPGIQLDQEPPAVRMNDALGGILTAKLKGEDCLRDSGLPYCVMRPCALTEEPRGAPLVVEQGDNMKGKISRESVAEAVIAALQAPDAKDKTFEIKSNVPFSEVFQTDENTPLLATDFPSLFADLSPEITGK
;
A
#
# COMPACT_ATOMS: atom_id res chain seq x y z
N GLY A 1 31.26 33.83 46.70
CA GLY A 1 30.30 34.64 45.94
C GLY A 1 30.65 34.56 44.47
N LYS A 2 29.63 34.28 43.64
CA LYS A 2 29.53 34.38 42.16
C LYS A 2 30.41 33.40 41.35
N GLN A 3 29.85 32.31 40.82
CA GLN A 3 28.95 32.17 39.65
C GLN A 3 29.65 32.32 38.29
N GLY A 4 29.53 31.29 37.45
CA GLY A 4 29.94 31.30 36.05
C GLY A 4 29.80 29.92 35.40
N GLN A 5 28.59 29.34 35.43
CA GLN A 5 28.24 28.18 34.60
C GLN A 5 28.15 28.63 33.13
N GLY A 6 29.00 28.08 32.27
CA GLY A 6 28.84 28.11 30.82
C GLY A 6 28.27 26.78 30.36
N GLY A 7 26.96 26.71 30.14
CA GLY A 7 26.30 25.55 29.56
C GLY A 7 26.65 25.44 28.08
N GLY A 8 27.48 24.44 27.75
CA GLY A 8 27.64 23.96 26.38
C GLY A 8 26.41 23.15 26.01
N SER A 9 25.47 23.77 25.32
CA SER A 9 24.39 23.07 24.63
C SER A 9 25.01 22.14 23.59
N SER A 10 25.01 20.84 23.85
CA SER A 10 25.25 19.83 22.84
C SER A 10 24.09 19.88 21.84
N GLN A 11 24.24 20.67 20.78
CA GLN A 11 23.48 20.47 19.55
C GLN A 11 23.85 19.07 19.05
N GLN A 12 22.95 18.11 19.29
CA GLN A 12 22.94 16.87 18.52
C GLN A 12 22.78 17.30 17.06
N ALA A 13 23.87 17.22 16.30
CA ALA A 13 23.82 17.28 14.87
C ALA A 13 22.80 16.22 14.41
N GLN A 14 21.67 16.68 13.88
CA GLN A 14 20.78 15.83 13.11
C GLN A 14 21.61 15.27 11.96
N ALA A 15 22.02 14.02 12.08
CA ALA A 15 22.55 13.27 10.96
C ALA A 15 21.51 13.38 9.85
N SER A 16 21.87 14.03 8.74
CA SER A 16 21.09 14.05 7.51
C SER A 16 20.75 12.61 7.17
N ARG A 17 19.48 12.22 7.38
CA ARG A 17 19.01 10.91 6.96
C ARG A 17 19.06 10.92 5.44
N GLY A 18 20.00 10.17 4.86
CA GLY A 18 19.96 9.87 3.44
C GLY A 18 18.61 9.21 3.08
N PRO A 19 18.17 9.30 1.82
CA PRO A 19 16.88 8.76 1.40
C PRO A 19 16.80 7.27 1.72
N ALA A 20 15.61 6.81 2.14
CA ALA A 20 15.37 5.40 2.36
C ALA A 20 15.49 4.63 1.03
N PRO A 21 16.05 3.41 1.01
CA PRO A 21 16.12 2.63 -0.22
C PRO A 21 14.69 2.38 -0.76
N PRO A 22 14.49 2.44 -2.08
CA PRO A 22 13.18 2.20 -2.68
C PRO A 22 12.70 0.77 -2.40
N ALA A 23 11.40 0.60 -2.17
CA ALA A 23 10.77 -0.71 -2.16
C ALA A 23 10.63 -1.22 -3.60
N GLU A 24 10.90 -2.49 -3.85
CA GLU A 24 10.65 -3.06 -5.17
C GLU A 24 9.16 -3.33 -5.37
N LEU A 25 8.62 -2.96 -6.54
CA LEU A 25 7.29 -3.43 -6.96
C LEU A 25 7.40 -4.92 -7.24
N ASN A 26 6.87 -5.75 -6.34
CA ASN A 26 6.86 -7.20 -6.53
C ASN A 26 5.88 -7.57 -7.68
N PRO A 27 6.36 -8.14 -8.80
CA PRO A 27 5.53 -8.57 -9.93
C PRO A 27 4.50 -9.65 -9.57
N ASP A 28 4.81 -10.47 -8.56
CA ASP A 28 3.98 -11.58 -8.09
C ASP A 28 2.92 -11.14 -7.07
N ARG A 29 3.03 -9.90 -6.57
CA ARG A 29 2.15 -9.32 -5.52
C ARG A 29 0.76 -8.91 -6.00
N GLY A 30 0.47 -9.08 -7.28
CA GLY A 30 -0.83 -8.77 -7.90
C GLY A 30 -0.76 -7.58 -8.84
N ALA A 31 -1.91 -7.03 -9.19
CA ALA A 31 -1.98 -5.96 -10.20
C ALA A 31 -1.90 -4.55 -9.59
N VAL A 32 -1.35 -3.61 -10.35
CA VAL A 32 -1.55 -2.18 -10.12
C VAL A 32 -2.80 -1.74 -10.89
N LEU A 33 -3.80 -1.22 -10.16
CA LEU A 33 -5.01 -0.67 -10.76
C LEU A 33 -4.72 0.72 -11.34
N VAL A 34 -4.90 0.90 -12.64
CA VAL A 34 -4.77 2.21 -13.29
C VAL A 34 -6.14 2.68 -13.76
N THR A 35 -6.62 3.77 -13.16
CA THR A 35 -7.83 4.47 -13.63
C THR A 35 -7.44 5.58 -14.59
N GLY A 36 -8.32 5.94 -15.53
CA GLY A 36 -7.93 6.89 -16.58
C GLY A 36 -6.83 6.34 -17.50
N ALA A 37 -6.71 5.01 -17.60
CA ALA A 37 -5.65 4.32 -18.33
C ALA A 37 -5.61 4.66 -19.84
N THR A 38 -6.69 5.18 -20.42
CA THR A 38 -6.72 5.65 -21.82
C THR A 38 -6.43 7.15 -21.98
N GLY A 39 -6.12 7.84 -20.88
CA GLY A 39 -5.73 9.24 -20.85
C GLY A 39 -4.25 9.45 -21.20
N GLY A 40 -3.83 10.72 -21.34
CA GLY A 40 -2.48 11.07 -21.79
C GLY A 40 -1.36 10.58 -20.86
N VAL A 41 -1.56 10.66 -19.54
CA VAL A 41 -0.60 10.15 -18.53
C VAL A 41 -0.90 8.69 -18.20
N GLY A 42 -2.16 8.31 -17.98
CA GLY A 42 -2.54 6.96 -17.57
C GLY A 42 -2.05 5.85 -18.51
N LYS A 43 -2.07 6.09 -19.83
CA LYS A 43 -1.53 5.10 -20.81
C LYS A 43 -0.02 4.89 -20.66
N ARG A 44 0.71 5.97 -20.33
CA ARG A 44 2.17 5.96 -20.14
C ARG A 44 2.54 5.30 -18.82
N VAL A 45 1.75 5.51 -17.77
CA VAL A 45 1.90 4.79 -16.50
C VAL A 45 1.68 3.29 -16.71
N ALA A 46 0.60 2.89 -17.40
CA ALA A 46 0.33 1.48 -17.71
C ALA A 46 1.49 0.84 -18.49
N ASP A 47 1.94 1.48 -19.57
CA ASP A 47 3.08 1.01 -20.37
C ASP A 47 4.38 0.91 -19.55
N GLY A 48 4.71 1.94 -18.76
CA GLY A 48 5.90 1.95 -17.93
C GLY A 48 5.92 0.88 -16.84
N LEU A 49 4.76 0.58 -16.23
CA LEU A 49 4.62 -0.53 -15.27
C LEU A 49 4.81 -1.89 -15.95
N MET A 50 4.19 -2.11 -17.12
CA MET A 50 4.35 -3.36 -17.87
C MET A 50 5.79 -3.59 -18.34
N LYS A 51 6.50 -2.53 -18.77
CA LYS A 51 7.94 -2.59 -19.10
C LYS A 51 8.82 -2.99 -17.91
N LYS A 52 8.34 -2.76 -16.68
CA LYS A 52 8.99 -3.21 -15.44
C LYS A 52 8.51 -4.59 -14.97
N GLY A 53 7.75 -5.32 -15.79
CA GLY A 53 7.22 -6.64 -15.45
C GLY A 53 6.01 -6.62 -14.52
N VAL A 54 5.45 -5.44 -14.20
CA VAL A 54 4.35 -5.30 -13.26
C VAL A 54 3.02 -5.51 -13.97
N ARG A 55 2.16 -6.38 -13.40
CA ARG A 55 0.78 -6.57 -13.88
C ARG A 55 -0.04 -5.28 -13.69
N VAL A 56 -0.74 -4.87 -14.73
CA VAL A 56 -1.60 -3.68 -14.78
C VAL A 56 -3.04 -4.11 -14.99
N ARG A 57 -3.93 -3.65 -14.11
CA ARG A 57 -5.37 -3.72 -14.31
C ARG A 57 -5.88 -2.34 -14.73
N ALA A 58 -6.23 -2.19 -15.99
CA ALA A 58 -6.74 -0.94 -16.55
C ALA A 58 -8.27 -0.86 -16.38
N LEU A 59 -8.74 0.03 -15.50
CA LEU A 59 -10.16 0.32 -15.36
C LEU A 59 -10.61 1.34 -16.39
N VAL A 60 -11.54 0.94 -17.27
CA VAL A 60 -11.97 1.75 -18.41
C VAL A 60 -13.50 1.79 -18.56
N ARG A 61 -14.03 2.93 -19.03
CA ARG A 61 -15.44 3.07 -19.41
C ARG A 61 -15.74 2.42 -20.77
N ASN A 62 -14.80 2.48 -21.71
CA ASN A 62 -14.96 2.00 -23.09
C ASN A 62 -13.86 1.00 -23.44
N LYS A 63 -14.25 -0.27 -23.59
CA LYS A 63 -13.34 -1.38 -23.90
C LYS A 63 -12.66 -1.23 -25.26
N SER A 64 -13.42 -0.90 -26.32
CA SER A 64 -12.87 -0.75 -27.67
C SER A 64 -11.78 0.33 -27.74
N LYS A 65 -11.99 1.46 -27.05
CA LYS A 65 -10.97 2.50 -26.91
C LYS A 65 -9.74 1.98 -26.16
N ALA A 66 -9.94 1.24 -25.09
CA ALA A 66 -8.83 0.66 -24.33
C ALA A 66 -8.00 -0.31 -25.17
N LEU A 67 -8.65 -1.18 -25.95
CA LEU A 67 -7.97 -2.10 -26.85
C LEU A 67 -7.10 -1.35 -27.86
N ALA A 68 -7.64 -0.32 -28.50
CA ALA A 68 -6.91 0.49 -29.47
C ALA A 68 -5.68 1.20 -28.85
N TYR A 69 -5.81 1.72 -27.63
CA TYR A 69 -4.78 2.55 -27.01
C TYR A 69 -3.72 1.77 -26.22
N LEU A 70 -4.06 0.60 -25.68
CA LEU A 70 -3.20 -0.14 -24.74
C LEU A 70 -2.63 -1.43 -25.32
N CYS A 71 -3.25 -2.01 -26.34
CA CYS A 71 -2.86 -3.31 -26.88
C CYS A 71 -3.13 -3.45 -28.39
N ASN A 72 -3.00 -2.34 -29.13
CA ASN A 72 -3.05 -2.32 -30.60
C ASN A 72 -4.30 -2.99 -31.19
N GLY A 73 -5.44 -2.84 -30.52
CA GLY A 73 -6.74 -3.37 -30.93
C GLY A 73 -6.96 -4.87 -30.63
N LYS A 74 -6.00 -5.56 -30.01
CA LYS A 74 -6.08 -7.00 -29.73
C LYS A 74 -6.44 -7.26 -28.27
N GLU A 75 -7.26 -8.29 -28.03
CA GLU A 75 -7.58 -8.73 -26.67
C GLU A 75 -6.31 -9.24 -25.97
N PRO A 76 -5.98 -8.78 -24.75
CA PRO A 76 -4.86 -9.32 -23.99
C PRO A 76 -5.07 -10.81 -23.68
N SER A 77 -4.00 -11.61 -23.76
CA SER A 77 -4.05 -13.02 -23.31
C SER A 77 -4.12 -13.10 -21.78
N PRO A 78 -4.58 -14.24 -21.21
CA PRO A 78 -4.60 -14.44 -19.76
C PRO A 78 -3.23 -14.28 -19.08
N ASP A 79 -2.15 -14.60 -19.80
CA ASP A 79 -0.78 -14.48 -19.30
C ASP A 79 -0.18 -13.07 -19.53
N SER A 80 -0.94 -12.16 -20.14
CA SER A 80 -0.50 -10.78 -20.35
C SER A 80 -0.29 -10.06 -19.01
N LEU A 81 0.63 -9.10 -19.03
CA LEU A 81 0.74 -8.12 -17.94
C LEU A 81 -0.44 -7.13 -17.94
N LEU A 82 -1.23 -7.05 -19.01
CA LEU A 82 -2.39 -6.17 -19.08
C LEU A 82 -3.71 -6.93 -18.89
N GLU A 83 -4.50 -6.48 -17.92
CA GLU A 83 -5.90 -6.86 -17.77
C GLU A 83 -6.78 -5.62 -18.00
N ILE A 84 -7.77 -5.71 -18.89
CA ILE A 84 -8.75 -4.63 -19.12
C ILE A 84 -10.05 -4.98 -18.40
N VAL A 85 -10.44 -4.13 -17.44
CA VAL A 85 -11.70 -4.26 -16.71
C VAL A 85 -12.62 -3.09 -17.02
N VAL A 86 -13.90 -3.39 -17.27
CA VAL A 86 -14.89 -2.38 -17.63
C VAL A 86 -15.67 -1.96 -16.39
N GLY A 87 -15.71 -0.66 -16.14
CA GLY A 87 -16.47 -0.05 -15.06
C GLY A 87 -16.51 1.47 -15.17
N ASP A 88 -17.54 2.07 -14.56
CA ASP A 88 -17.74 3.50 -14.48
C ASP A 88 -17.57 3.92 -13.02
N LEU A 89 -16.50 4.67 -12.73
CA LEU A 89 -16.19 5.14 -11.38
C LEU A 89 -17.29 6.00 -10.76
N THR A 90 -18.21 6.56 -11.57
CA THR A 90 -19.36 7.32 -11.07
C THR A 90 -20.52 6.45 -10.61
N LYS A 91 -20.49 5.14 -10.93
CA LYS A 91 -21.56 4.17 -10.68
C LYS A 91 -21.05 3.01 -9.84
N VAL A 92 -21.33 3.05 -8.54
CA VAL A 92 -20.84 2.07 -7.55
C VAL A 92 -21.21 0.64 -7.94
N GLU A 93 -22.41 0.42 -8.50
CA GLU A 93 -22.89 -0.88 -8.96
C GLU A 93 -22.06 -1.49 -10.10
N SER A 94 -21.33 -0.65 -10.85
CA SER A 94 -20.42 -1.11 -11.90
C SER A 94 -19.04 -1.51 -11.35
N LEU A 95 -18.69 -1.04 -10.15
CA LEU A 95 -17.41 -1.29 -9.49
C LEU A 95 -17.44 -2.61 -8.70
N LYS A 96 -17.49 -3.72 -9.43
CA LYS A 96 -17.53 -5.08 -8.87
C LYS A 96 -16.28 -5.39 -8.03
N ALA A 97 -16.44 -6.22 -6.99
CA ALA A 97 -15.33 -6.66 -6.12
C ALA A 97 -14.15 -7.28 -6.90
N SER A 98 -14.42 -7.96 -8.03
CA SER A 98 -13.39 -8.55 -8.89
C SER A 98 -12.40 -7.53 -9.45
N ILE A 99 -12.79 -6.26 -9.59
CA ILE A 99 -11.89 -5.18 -10.05
C ILE A 99 -10.78 -4.92 -9.03
N PHE A 100 -11.09 -5.06 -7.74
CA PHE A 100 -10.19 -4.67 -6.65
C PHE A 100 -9.44 -5.86 -6.02
N ARG A 101 -9.97 -7.09 -6.12
CA ARG A 101 -9.29 -8.29 -5.60
C ARG A 101 -7.92 -8.47 -6.23
N GLY A 102 -6.89 -8.66 -5.40
CA GLY A 102 -5.50 -8.80 -5.85
C GLY A 102 -4.87 -7.51 -6.36
N VAL A 103 -5.48 -6.34 -6.12
CA VAL A 103 -4.86 -5.05 -6.38
C VAL A 103 -3.92 -4.70 -5.23
N GLN A 104 -2.63 -4.57 -5.53
CA GLN A 104 -1.58 -4.24 -4.55
C GLN A 104 -1.31 -2.74 -4.41
N ALA A 105 -1.64 -1.98 -5.45
CA ALA A 105 -1.55 -0.52 -5.47
C ALA A 105 -2.48 0.04 -6.54
N ALA A 106 -2.81 1.33 -6.46
CA ALA A 106 -3.61 2.01 -7.46
C ALA A 106 -2.97 3.33 -7.89
N VAL A 107 -3.08 3.64 -9.18
CA VAL A 107 -2.76 4.95 -9.75
C VAL A 107 -4.05 5.57 -10.29
N LEU A 108 -4.43 6.68 -9.69
CA LEU A 108 -5.64 7.41 -10.01
C LEU A 108 -5.34 8.53 -11.02
N CYS A 109 -5.39 8.21 -12.32
CA CYS A 109 -5.19 9.18 -13.41
C CYS A 109 -6.51 9.62 -14.07
N HIS A 110 -7.66 9.31 -13.49
CA HIS A 110 -8.94 9.79 -14.00
C HIS A 110 -9.08 11.30 -13.76
N ALA A 111 -9.72 11.98 -14.70
CA ALA A 111 -10.08 13.37 -14.60
C ALA A 111 -11.31 13.65 -15.47
N ALA A 112 -12.14 14.62 -15.09
CA ALA A 112 -13.20 15.08 -15.96
C ALA A 112 -12.65 15.58 -17.30
N ILE A 113 -13.33 15.21 -18.38
CA ILE A 113 -12.91 15.59 -19.72
C ILE A 113 -13.34 17.05 -19.98
N VAL A 114 -12.35 17.86 -20.32
CA VAL A 114 -12.50 19.20 -20.88
C VAL A 114 -12.10 19.14 -22.36
N LYS A 115 -12.90 19.72 -23.24
CA LYS A 115 -12.60 19.85 -24.67
C LYS A 115 -12.65 21.32 -25.10
N PRO A 116 -11.98 21.73 -26.19
CA PRO A 116 -12.21 23.02 -26.81
C PRO A 116 -13.67 23.14 -27.30
N GLN A 117 -14.30 24.29 -27.06
CA GLN A 117 -15.67 24.59 -27.52
C GLN A 117 -15.79 24.55 -29.06
N GLU A 118 -14.75 24.98 -29.76
CA GLU A 118 -14.64 24.90 -31.22
C GLU A 118 -14.49 23.46 -31.75
N GLY A 119 -14.46 22.46 -30.86
CA GLY A 119 -14.12 21.08 -31.20
C GLY A 119 -12.62 20.84 -31.33
N ASP A 120 -12.27 19.56 -31.30
CA ASP A 120 -10.91 19.05 -31.45
C ASP A 120 -10.90 17.97 -32.54
N GLY A 121 -9.77 17.78 -33.21
CA GLY A 121 -9.59 16.72 -34.20
C GLY A 121 -9.72 15.33 -33.57
N PRO A 122 -9.83 14.27 -34.39
CA PRO A 122 -9.93 12.88 -33.90
C PRO A 122 -8.70 12.43 -33.08
N ASP A 123 -7.55 13.06 -33.30
CA ASP A 123 -6.29 12.87 -32.58
C ASP A 123 -6.17 13.70 -31.28
N ARG A 124 -7.11 14.62 -31.06
CA ARG A 124 -7.12 15.61 -29.97
C ARG A 124 -5.89 16.51 -29.93
N ALA A 125 -5.36 16.91 -31.10
CA ALA A 125 -4.15 17.73 -31.19
C ALA A 125 -4.20 18.99 -30.31
N LYS A 126 -5.35 19.69 -30.22
CA LYS A 126 -5.48 20.91 -29.41
C LYS A 126 -5.27 20.63 -27.91
N TYR A 127 -5.80 19.50 -27.41
CA TYR A 127 -5.60 19.08 -26.01
C TYR A 127 -4.15 18.69 -25.70
N PHE A 128 -3.43 18.16 -26.68
CA PHE A 128 -2.06 17.67 -26.50
C PHE A 128 -0.98 18.73 -26.68
N GLN A 129 -1.27 19.86 -27.34
CA GLN A 129 -0.30 20.94 -27.52
C GLN A 129 0.17 21.61 -26.21
N GLY A 130 -0.67 21.64 -25.17
CA GLY A 130 -0.30 22.07 -23.79
C GLY A 130 0.10 23.54 -23.61
N ILE A 131 0.37 24.28 -24.70
CA ILE A 131 0.89 25.65 -24.69
C ILE A 131 -0.18 26.66 -25.12
N GLN A 132 -1.08 26.29 -26.03
CA GLN A 132 -2.17 27.15 -26.48
C GLN A 132 -3.45 26.87 -25.67
N PHE A 133 -4.04 27.92 -25.11
CA PHE A 133 -5.31 27.83 -24.39
C PHE A 133 -6.47 28.07 -25.35
N TYR A 134 -7.43 27.14 -25.39
CA TYR A 134 -8.68 27.25 -26.13
C TYR A 134 -9.84 27.42 -25.16
N GLU A 135 -10.92 28.07 -25.60
CA GLU A 135 -12.14 28.20 -24.79
C GLU A 135 -12.68 26.80 -24.43
N PRO A 136 -12.84 26.49 -23.13
CA PRO A 136 -13.13 25.13 -22.68
C PRO A 136 -14.65 24.85 -22.58
N GLU A 137 -15.02 23.61 -22.89
CA GLU A 137 -16.36 23.04 -22.66
C GLU A 137 -16.21 21.74 -21.84
N MET A 138 -16.98 21.64 -20.75
CA MET A 138 -17.00 20.45 -19.89
C MET A 138 -17.83 19.33 -20.52
N VAL A 139 -17.22 18.15 -20.70
CA VAL A 139 -17.93 16.94 -21.15
C VAL A 139 -18.45 16.13 -19.97
N ASP A 140 -17.63 16.00 -18.93
CA ASP A 140 -17.98 15.32 -17.68
C ASP A 140 -18.20 16.35 -16.56
N LYS A 141 -18.90 15.96 -15.49
CA LYS A 141 -19.03 16.76 -14.27
C LYS A 141 -17.85 16.49 -13.33
N PRO A 142 -16.99 17.47 -13.00
CA PRO A 142 -15.82 17.22 -12.15
C PRO A 142 -16.17 16.65 -10.78
N MET A 143 -17.25 17.12 -10.16
CA MET A 143 -17.71 16.57 -8.89
C MET A 143 -18.06 15.08 -8.94
N ASP A 144 -18.50 14.56 -10.08
CA ASP A 144 -18.80 13.14 -10.23
C ASP A 144 -17.55 12.31 -10.54
N ILE A 145 -16.63 12.84 -11.36
CA ILE A 145 -15.41 12.13 -11.75
C ILE A 145 -14.30 12.28 -10.71
N ASP A 146 -13.84 13.51 -10.47
CA ASP A 146 -12.64 13.81 -9.68
C ASP A 146 -12.88 13.70 -8.18
N PHE A 147 -14.11 13.87 -7.70
CA PHE A 147 -14.45 13.69 -6.28
C PHE A 147 -15.13 12.34 -6.01
N LYS A 148 -16.41 12.19 -6.38
CA LYS A 148 -17.18 10.97 -6.04
C LYS A 148 -16.53 9.72 -6.63
N GLY A 149 -16.05 9.82 -7.87
CA GLY A 149 -15.32 8.74 -8.53
C GLY A 149 -14.06 8.31 -7.80
N THR A 150 -13.25 9.27 -7.33
CA THR A 150 -12.09 8.99 -6.48
C THR A 150 -12.53 8.26 -5.21
N CYS A 151 -13.53 8.76 -4.50
CA CYS A 151 -14.05 8.13 -3.28
C CYS A 151 -14.52 6.69 -3.51
N ASN A 152 -15.25 6.45 -4.60
CA ASN A 152 -15.74 5.12 -4.93
C ASN A 152 -14.60 4.11 -5.17
N ILE A 153 -13.51 4.56 -5.82
CA ILE A 153 -12.33 3.71 -6.03
C ILE A 153 -11.60 3.46 -4.72
N VAL A 154 -11.42 4.50 -3.88
CA VAL A 154 -10.80 4.39 -2.56
C VAL A 154 -11.56 3.40 -1.66
N GLU A 155 -12.89 3.51 -1.59
CA GLU A 155 -13.72 2.56 -0.83
C GLU A 155 -13.63 1.13 -1.38
N GLY A 156 -13.59 0.97 -2.70
CA GLY A 156 -13.37 -0.34 -3.32
C GLY A 156 -12.02 -0.96 -2.95
N LEU A 157 -10.95 -0.15 -2.94
CA LEU A 157 -9.61 -0.57 -2.55
C LEU A 157 -9.54 -0.96 -1.07
N LYS A 158 -10.14 -0.17 -0.17
CA LYS A 158 -10.21 -0.50 1.26
C LYS A 158 -10.94 -1.81 1.51
N LYS A 159 -12.05 -2.02 0.81
CA LYS A 159 -12.94 -3.17 1.05
C LYS A 159 -12.40 -4.48 0.46
N PHE A 160 -11.69 -4.42 -0.65
CA PHE A 160 -11.38 -5.61 -1.45
C PHE A 160 -9.93 -5.68 -1.95
N GLY A 161 -9.17 -4.60 -1.87
CA GLY A 161 -7.76 -4.53 -2.25
C GLY A 161 -6.83 -5.10 -1.17
N SER A 162 -5.55 -5.22 -1.50
CA SER A 162 -4.49 -5.66 -0.58
C SER A 162 -3.52 -4.52 -0.27
N VAL A 163 -4.07 -3.31 -0.12
CA VAL A 163 -3.33 -2.04 -0.05
C VAL A 163 -2.88 -1.64 1.37
N GLU A 164 -3.33 -2.31 2.43
CA GLU A 164 -2.99 -2.00 3.84
C GLU A 164 -2.28 -3.17 4.56
N GLY A 165 -1.74 -4.14 3.82
CA GLY A 165 -1.46 -5.47 4.36
C GLY A 165 -2.66 -6.40 4.19
N LYS A 166 -2.58 -7.62 4.74
CA LYS A 166 -3.68 -8.59 4.69
C LYS A 166 -3.98 -9.13 6.08
N VAL A 167 -5.14 -8.79 6.64
CA VAL A 167 -5.62 -9.42 7.88
C VAL A 167 -6.00 -10.86 7.55
N LEU A 168 -5.27 -11.81 8.12
CA LEU A 168 -5.46 -13.25 7.89
C LEU A 168 -6.47 -13.81 8.90
N TYR A 169 -6.32 -13.40 10.16
CA TYR A 169 -7.22 -13.74 11.26
C TYR A 169 -7.46 -12.47 12.07
N GLY A 170 -8.70 -12.24 12.49
CA GLY A 170 -9.06 -10.99 13.15
C GLY A 170 -10.41 -11.03 13.82
N SER A 171 -10.62 -10.09 14.73
CA SER A 171 -11.79 -10.07 15.61
C SER A 171 -12.91 -9.14 15.15
N SER A 172 -12.77 -8.56 13.95
CA SER A 172 -13.85 -7.82 13.29
C SER A 172 -15.01 -8.76 12.89
N PRO A 173 -16.25 -8.25 12.76
CA PRO A 173 -17.42 -9.10 12.47
C PRO A 173 -17.29 -9.98 11.22
N GLY A 174 -16.56 -9.52 10.20
CA GLY A 174 -16.32 -10.27 8.97
C GLY A 174 -15.24 -11.35 9.07
N LEU A 175 -14.37 -11.28 10.10
CA LEU A 175 -13.22 -12.19 10.26
C LEU A 175 -13.30 -13.06 11.50
N GLN A 176 -14.20 -12.79 12.46
CA GLN A 176 -14.28 -13.54 13.73
C GLN A 176 -14.39 -15.06 13.54
N ASN A 177 -15.01 -15.53 12.44
CA ASN A 177 -15.14 -16.96 12.14
C ASN A 177 -13.84 -17.61 11.64
N SER A 178 -12.86 -16.82 11.19
CA SER A 178 -11.55 -17.33 10.75
C SER A 178 -10.83 -18.09 11.87
N TRP A 179 -10.98 -17.64 13.12
CA TRP A 179 -10.40 -18.27 14.31
C TRP A 179 -10.87 -19.71 14.53
N ARG A 180 -12.06 -20.09 14.03
CA ARG A 180 -12.59 -21.46 14.17
C ARG A 180 -11.84 -22.51 13.36
N GLN A 181 -10.89 -22.10 12.52
CA GLN A 181 -10.04 -23.00 11.77
C GLN A 181 -8.97 -23.67 12.64
N PHE A 182 -8.62 -23.06 13.78
CA PHE A 182 -7.67 -23.60 14.74
C PHE A 182 -8.29 -24.73 15.56
N GLY A 183 -7.61 -25.88 15.60
CA GLY A 183 -7.89 -27.00 16.49
C GLY A 183 -6.72 -27.27 17.43
N SER A 184 -6.99 -27.88 18.59
CA SER A 184 -5.95 -28.26 19.53
C SER A 184 -5.07 -29.39 19.00
N LEU A 185 -3.80 -29.32 19.37
CA LEU A 185 -2.73 -30.27 19.05
C LEU A 185 -1.79 -30.33 20.26
N ASP A 186 -2.27 -30.90 21.36
CA ASP A 186 -1.54 -30.95 22.62
C ASP A 186 -0.65 -32.20 22.72
N ASP A 187 0.14 -32.28 23.80
CA ASP A 187 1.09 -33.36 24.07
C ASP A 187 0.48 -34.75 24.33
N VAL A 188 -0.84 -34.87 24.37
CA VAL A 188 -1.58 -36.14 24.53
C VAL A 188 -1.18 -37.17 23.46
N VAL A 189 -0.80 -36.71 22.26
CA VAL A 189 -0.28 -37.58 21.18
C VAL A 189 1.02 -38.31 21.56
N MET A 190 1.75 -37.79 22.54
CA MET A 190 2.97 -38.39 23.09
C MET A 190 2.76 -38.98 24.50
N GLY A 191 1.52 -39.06 24.99
CA GLY A 191 1.17 -39.54 26.33
C GLY A 191 1.11 -38.47 27.42
N GLY A 192 1.31 -37.19 27.06
CA GLY A 192 1.12 -36.05 27.95
C GLY A 192 -0.34 -35.83 28.35
N ILE A 193 -0.57 -34.90 29.28
CA ILE A 193 -1.90 -34.61 29.83
C ILE A 193 -2.31 -33.14 29.68
N SER A 194 -1.56 -32.36 28.90
CA SER A 194 -1.89 -30.97 28.62
C SER A 194 -3.17 -30.87 27.80
N LYS A 195 -3.93 -29.79 28.01
CA LYS A 195 -5.19 -29.53 27.31
C LYS A 195 -5.31 -28.06 26.98
N SER A 196 -5.62 -27.76 25.72
CA SER A 196 -5.84 -26.39 25.28
C SER A 196 -6.96 -26.26 24.27
N SER A 197 -7.36 -25.01 24.05
CA SER A 197 -8.27 -24.64 22.96
C SER A 197 -8.03 -23.19 22.56
N LEU A 198 -8.49 -22.83 21.36
CA LEU A 198 -8.62 -21.45 20.93
C LEU A 198 -10.11 -21.14 20.75
N SER A 199 -10.61 -20.17 21.51
CA SER A 199 -12.03 -19.81 21.53
C SER A 199 -12.22 -18.31 21.27
N VAL A 200 -13.35 -17.94 20.67
CA VAL A 200 -13.68 -16.54 20.41
C VAL A 200 -14.48 -16.00 21.60
N VAL A 201 -13.91 -15.07 22.36
CA VAL A 201 -14.43 -14.62 23.65
C VAL A 201 -14.87 -13.15 23.60
N PRO A 202 -16.17 -12.86 23.83
CA PRO A 202 -16.64 -11.49 24.03
C PRO A 202 -16.04 -10.83 25.27
N GLY A 203 -15.72 -9.54 25.18
CA GLY A 203 -15.08 -8.75 26.22
C GLY A 203 -13.56 -8.91 26.32
N ALA A 204 -12.96 -9.86 25.59
CA ALA A 204 -11.51 -10.07 25.59
C ALA A 204 -10.75 -9.16 24.61
N GLY A 205 -11.45 -8.48 23.70
CA GLY A 205 -10.86 -7.61 22.70
C GLY A 205 -10.26 -6.33 23.26
N GLU A 206 -9.43 -5.67 22.44
CA GLU A 206 -8.81 -4.41 22.80
C GLU A 206 -9.71 -3.22 22.46
N GLU A 207 -9.97 -2.34 23.44
CA GLU A 207 -10.82 -1.16 23.22
C GLU A 207 -10.25 -0.24 22.12
N ALA A 208 -8.93 -0.07 22.07
CA ALA A 208 -8.24 0.79 21.11
C ALA A 208 -8.40 0.31 19.66
N THR A 209 -8.62 -0.98 19.42
CA THR A 209 -8.90 -1.52 18.07
C THR A 209 -10.39 -1.47 17.72
N GLY A 210 -11.24 -0.99 18.65
CA GLY A 210 -12.70 -1.04 18.54
C GLY A 210 -13.25 -2.47 18.65
N SER A 211 -12.40 -3.44 19.02
CA SER A 211 -12.74 -4.85 19.05
C SER A 211 -13.28 -5.24 20.42
N ARG A 212 -14.54 -5.66 20.48
CA ARG A 212 -15.16 -6.18 21.72
C ARG A 212 -15.02 -7.69 21.87
N ILE A 213 -14.29 -8.36 20.98
CA ILE A 213 -14.14 -9.81 20.93
C ILE A 213 -12.67 -10.10 20.63
N ALA A 214 -12.11 -11.20 21.13
CA ALA A 214 -10.80 -11.69 20.69
C ALA A 214 -10.76 -13.22 20.66
N ALA A 215 -9.80 -13.79 19.95
CA ALA A 215 -9.45 -15.18 20.14
C ALA A 215 -8.63 -15.35 21.42
N VAL A 216 -8.94 -16.35 22.22
CA VAL A 216 -8.22 -16.68 23.45
C VAL A 216 -7.69 -18.10 23.32
N PHE A 217 -6.37 -18.22 23.21
CA PHE A 217 -5.65 -19.49 23.30
C PHE A 217 -5.32 -19.76 24.76
N SER A 218 -6.01 -20.72 25.38
CA SER A 218 -5.88 -21.00 26.81
C SER A 218 -6.02 -22.47 27.12
N GLY A 219 -5.51 -22.86 28.27
CA GLY A 219 -5.54 -24.24 28.71
C GLY A 219 -4.71 -24.48 29.96
N GLU A 220 -4.39 -25.74 30.18
CA GLU A 220 -3.51 -26.21 31.24
C GLU A 220 -2.37 -27.01 30.60
N VAL A 221 -1.14 -26.60 30.83
CA VAL A 221 0.07 -27.30 30.35
C VAL A 221 0.76 -28.01 31.51
N SER A 222 0.96 -29.31 31.39
CA SER A 222 1.64 -30.13 32.41
C SER A 222 2.95 -30.68 31.87
N THR A 223 3.97 -30.77 32.72
CA THR A 223 5.25 -31.42 32.39
C THR A 223 5.25 -32.92 32.67
N ASP A 224 4.16 -33.46 33.22
CA ASP A 224 4.01 -34.88 33.56
C ASP A 224 3.91 -35.75 32.31
N ASN A 225 4.21 -37.05 32.45
CA ASN A 225 4.14 -38.05 31.39
C ASN A 225 4.90 -37.66 30.10
N ASN A 226 6.10 -37.08 30.24
CA ASN A 226 6.90 -36.54 29.14
C ASN A 226 6.19 -35.42 28.34
N GLY A 227 5.12 -34.85 28.87
CA GLY A 227 4.40 -33.72 28.30
C GLY A 227 5.16 -32.40 28.41
N GLY A 228 4.45 -31.30 28.28
CA GLY A 228 4.97 -29.95 28.44
C GLY A 228 4.78 -29.11 27.19
N PHE A 229 3.77 -29.41 26.37
CA PHE A 229 3.33 -28.45 25.37
C PHE A 229 1.83 -28.47 25.17
N ALA A 230 1.31 -27.28 24.85
CA ALA A 230 -0.04 -27.05 24.42
C ALA A 230 0.02 -26.27 23.09
N SER A 231 -0.79 -26.67 22.11
CA SER A 231 -0.73 -26.03 20.79
C SER A 231 -2.10 -25.96 20.13
N VAL A 232 -2.27 -24.95 19.30
CA VAL A 232 -3.38 -24.87 18.34
C VAL A 232 -2.84 -24.69 16.93
N ARG A 233 -3.42 -25.39 15.97
CA ARG A 233 -3.02 -25.37 14.55
C ARG A 233 -4.26 -25.29 13.67
N THR A 234 -4.18 -24.52 12.59
CA THR A 234 -5.23 -24.53 11.57
C THR A 234 -5.25 -25.85 10.81
N ARG A 235 -6.41 -26.26 10.30
CA ARG A 235 -6.42 -27.22 9.18
C ARG A 235 -5.58 -26.66 8.03
N ASN A 236 -5.10 -27.55 7.14
CA ASN A 236 -4.47 -27.09 5.91
C ASN A 236 -5.46 -26.20 5.16
N LEU A 237 -5.01 -24.99 4.85
CA LEU A 237 -5.74 -24.01 4.08
C LEU A 237 -5.87 -24.51 2.64
N ASP A 238 -7.08 -24.44 2.10
CA ASP A 238 -7.39 -24.82 0.73
C ASP A 238 -8.26 -23.72 0.09
N PRO A 239 -7.73 -22.96 -0.88
CA PRO A 239 -6.34 -23.00 -1.37
C PRO A 239 -5.32 -22.50 -0.32
N PRO A 240 -4.02 -22.84 -0.44
CA PRO A 240 -2.99 -22.24 0.39
C PRO A 240 -2.93 -20.72 0.20
N LEU A 241 -2.41 -20.01 1.19
CA LEU A 241 -2.26 -18.57 1.13
C LEU A 241 -0.97 -18.19 0.40
N ASP A 242 -1.11 -17.40 -0.65
CA ASP A 242 0.00 -16.63 -1.20
C ASP A 242 0.23 -15.36 -0.38
N LEU A 243 1.36 -15.33 0.32
CA LEU A 243 1.89 -14.23 1.10
C LEU A 243 3.24 -13.72 0.56
N SER A 244 3.65 -14.11 -0.65
CA SER A 244 4.90 -13.66 -1.30
C SER A 244 5.00 -12.15 -1.46
N SER A 245 3.85 -11.48 -1.35
CA SER A 245 3.66 -10.04 -1.38
C SER A 245 3.99 -9.29 -0.09
N PHE A 246 4.30 -10.00 0.98
CA PHE A 246 4.51 -9.41 2.31
C PHE A 246 5.92 -9.70 2.82
N ASP A 247 6.38 -8.88 3.77
CA ASP A 247 7.70 -9.02 4.38
C ASP A 247 7.67 -9.92 5.63
N GLY A 248 6.49 -10.16 6.20
CA GLY A 248 6.34 -10.97 7.39
C GLY A 248 4.93 -11.02 7.97
N ILE A 249 4.84 -11.57 9.18
CA ILE A 249 3.62 -11.69 9.97
C ILE A 249 3.66 -10.73 11.16
N GLU A 250 2.57 -10.02 11.41
CA GLU A 250 2.35 -9.20 12.61
C GLU A 250 1.19 -9.79 13.41
N MET A 251 1.36 -9.91 14.73
CA MET A 251 0.29 -10.31 15.65
C MET A 251 0.03 -9.22 16.67
N ARG A 252 -1.24 -8.83 16.84
CA ARG A 252 -1.70 -8.01 17.97
C ARG A 252 -2.22 -8.94 19.05
N LEU A 253 -1.59 -8.93 20.22
CA LEU A 253 -1.89 -9.90 21.28
C LEU A 253 -1.78 -9.30 22.69
N LYS A 254 -2.46 -9.92 23.66
CA LYS A 254 -2.28 -9.65 25.10
C LYS A 254 -1.56 -10.83 25.73
N GLY A 255 -0.39 -10.56 26.28
CA GLY A 255 0.50 -11.58 26.87
C GLY A 255 0.07 -12.06 28.25
N ASP A 256 0.59 -13.22 28.64
CA ASP A 256 0.49 -13.76 30.01
C ASP A 256 1.85 -13.94 30.70
N GLY A 257 2.95 -13.52 30.06
CA GLY A 257 4.30 -13.67 30.58
C GLY A 257 5.03 -14.90 30.08
N ASN A 258 4.34 -15.83 29.39
CA ASN A 258 5.00 -16.97 28.77
C ASN A 258 5.64 -16.60 27.43
N ARG A 259 6.61 -17.41 27.02
CA ARG A 259 7.20 -17.40 25.68
C ARG A 259 6.54 -18.44 24.79
N TYR A 260 6.10 -17.98 23.63
CA TYR A 260 5.35 -18.76 22.66
C TYR A 260 6.13 -18.93 21.35
N LYS A 261 5.64 -19.85 20.52
CA LYS A 261 6.13 -20.08 19.16
C LYS A 261 5.02 -19.82 18.16
N LEU A 262 5.29 -19.01 17.15
CA LEU A 262 4.52 -18.99 15.91
C LEU A 262 5.17 -19.93 14.90
N MET A 263 4.36 -20.74 14.26
CA MET A 263 4.79 -21.74 13.29
C MET A 263 3.98 -21.62 11.99
N LEU A 264 4.68 -21.59 10.86
CA LEU A 264 4.09 -21.66 9.52
C LEU A 264 4.41 -22.99 8.85
N ARG A 265 3.50 -23.45 8.00
CA ARG A 265 3.69 -24.60 7.11
C ARG A 265 3.55 -24.16 5.68
N ASP A 266 4.53 -24.48 4.85
CA ASP A 266 4.53 -24.26 3.41
C ASP A 266 4.42 -25.57 2.62
N GLU A 267 3.98 -26.64 3.29
CA GLU A 267 3.64 -27.93 2.69
C GLU A 267 2.43 -28.55 3.40
N THR A 268 1.79 -29.52 2.75
CA THR A 268 0.59 -30.18 3.27
C THR A 268 0.88 -31.27 4.30
N ARG A 269 2.11 -31.78 4.35
CA ARG A 269 2.48 -32.85 5.28
C ARG A 269 2.31 -32.42 6.73
N TRP A 270 1.69 -33.28 7.51
CA TRP A 270 1.42 -32.99 8.92
C TRP A 270 2.70 -32.89 9.76
N ASP A 271 3.67 -33.77 9.49
CA ASP A 271 4.92 -33.98 10.23
C ASP A 271 6.15 -33.39 9.53
N GLY A 272 5.95 -32.57 8.50
CA GLY A 272 6.99 -31.98 7.67
C GLY A 272 7.80 -30.88 8.36
N ILE A 273 8.43 -30.02 7.55
CA ILE A 273 9.16 -28.85 8.05
C ILE A 273 8.16 -27.82 8.61
N SER A 274 8.52 -27.20 9.73
CA SER A 274 7.81 -26.08 10.33
C SER A 274 8.72 -24.87 10.39
N TRP A 275 8.23 -23.72 9.93
CA TRP A 275 8.96 -22.46 10.00
C TRP A 275 8.60 -21.80 11.31
N CYS A 276 9.54 -21.75 12.26
CA CYS A 276 9.27 -21.42 13.65
C CYS A 276 9.97 -20.12 14.08
N TYR A 277 9.23 -19.26 14.77
CA TYR A 277 9.74 -18.08 15.44
C TYR A 277 9.25 -18.04 16.90
N SER A 278 10.14 -17.79 17.84
CA SER A 278 9.84 -17.77 19.28
C SER A 278 9.87 -16.34 19.82
N PHE A 279 8.87 -15.97 20.63
CA PHE A 279 8.70 -14.61 21.15
C PHE A 279 8.22 -14.62 22.61
N ASP A 280 8.75 -13.69 23.40
CA ASP A 280 8.30 -13.47 24.79
C ASP A 280 7.04 -12.61 24.81
N THR A 281 6.24 -12.78 25.86
CA THR A 281 5.08 -11.92 26.12
C THR A 281 5.18 -11.24 27.47
N GLU A 282 4.51 -10.11 27.63
CA GLU A 282 4.39 -9.43 28.91
C GLU A 282 3.01 -9.65 29.51
N ALA A 283 2.96 -10.12 30.76
CA ALA A 283 1.71 -10.45 31.44
C ALA A 283 0.75 -9.26 31.51
N GLY A 284 -0.46 -9.45 30.97
CA GLY A 284 -1.54 -8.47 31.00
C GLY A 284 -1.39 -7.29 30.03
N LYS A 285 -0.33 -7.23 29.21
CA LYS A 285 -0.10 -6.10 28.29
C LYS A 285 -0.43 -6.47 26.85
N TRP A 286 -1.08 -5.55 26.15
CA TRP A 286 -1.22 -5.59 24.70
C TRP A 286 0.10 -5.21 24.03
N MET A 287 0.49 -5.96 23.01
CA MET A 287 1.73 -5.77 22.27
C MET A 287 1.59 -6.21 20.81
N ASP A 288 2.47 -5.66 19.97
CA ASP A 288 2.63 -6.07 18.57
C ASP A 288 3.89 -6.93 18.43
N VAL A 289 3.73 -8.14 17.88
CA VAL A 289 4.84 -9.02 17.54
C VAL A 289 5.00 -9.05 16.03
N ARG A 290 6.02 -8.35 15.52
CA ARG A 290 6.38 -8.32 14.08
C ARG A 290 7.50 -9.30 13.78
N ILE A 291 7.23 -10.21 12.84
CA ILE A 291 8.10 -11.33 12.50
C ILE A 291 8.37 -11.32 10.99
N PRO A 292 9.56 -10.86 10.53
CA PRO A 292 9.95 -10.98 9.13
C PRO A 292 9.99 -12.44 8.67
N PHE A 293 9.58 -12.73 7.43
CA PHE A 293 9.60 -14.11 6.90
C PHE A 293 11.00 -14.74 6.93
N LYS A 294 12.03 -13.92 6.68
CA LYS A 294 13.44 -14.34 6.72
C LYS A 294 13.95 -14.74 8.11
N ASP A 295 13.24 -14.36 9.18
CA ASP A 295 13.65 -14.63 10.56
C ASP A 295 13.02 -15.93 11.08
N PHE A 296 12.13 -16.57 10.32
CA PHE A 296 11.62 -17.90 10.67
C PHE A 296 12.70 -18.96 10.47
N ILE A 297 12.88 -19.80 11.48
CA ILE A 297 13.86 -20.88 11.48
C ILE A 297 13.17 -22.16 11.01
N PRO A 298 13.66 -22.84 9.95
CA PRO A 298 13.13 -24.14 9.57
C PRO A 298 13.45 -25.17 10.66
N THR A 299 12.43 -25.91 11.07
CA THR A 299 12.52 -26.92 12.12
C THR A 299 11.85 -28.21 11.68
N LEU A 300 12.46 -29.35 12.04
CA LEU A 300 11.79 -30.64 12.01
C LEU A 300 11.54 -31.04 13.47
N ARG A 301 10.27 -30.97 13.89
CA ARG A 301 9.88 -30.99 15.31
C ARG A 301 10.56 -29.82 16.06
N SER A 302 11.42 -30.10 17.03
CA SER A 302 12.16 -29.09 17.80
C SER A 302 13.56 -28.79 17.25
N ASN A 303 14.05 -29.57 16.28
CA ASN A 303 15.42 -29.45 15.79
C ASN A 303 15.50 -28.46 14.64
N SER A 304 16.39 -27.49 14.74
CA SER A 304 16.66 -26.51 13.71
C SER A 304 17.40 -27.13 12.51
N ILE A 305 17.15 -26.61 11.32
CA ILE A 305 17.78 -27.06 10.07
C ILE A 305 18.73 -25.96 9.59
N SER A 306 20.03 -26.18 9.73
CA SER A 306 21.05 -25.24 9.23
C SER A 306 21.25 -25.37 7.72
N GLY A 307 21.35 -24.24 7.00
CA GLY A 307 21.53 -24.22 5.54
C GLY A 307 20.37 -24.84 4.75
N GLY A 308 19.19 -24.94 5.37
CA GLY A 308 18.00 -25.56 4.80
C GLY A 308 17.34 -24.74 3.68
N PRO A 309 16.15 -25.18 3.22
CA PRO A 309 15.35 -24.38 2.28
C PRO A 309 15.03 -22.99 2.85
N GLN A 310 14.33 -22.16 2.06
CA GLN A 310 13.68 -20.94 2.55
C GLN A 310 12.17 -21.15 2.57
N LEU A 311 11.47 -20.40 3.44
CA LEU A 311 10.01 -20.42 3.53
C LEU A 311 9.41 -20.08 2.18
N ARG A 312 8.58 -20.98 1.62
CA ARG A 312 7.82 -20.69 0.40
C ARG A 312 6.59 -19.87 0.75
N THR A 313 6.72 -18.55 0.66
CA THR A 313 5.66 -17.60 0.97
C THR A 313 4.49 -17.62 -0.03
N THR A 314 4.66 -18.24 -1.20
CA THR A 314 3.60 -18.39 -2.21
C THR A 314 2.53 -19.43 -1.83
N GLU A 315 2.81 -20.31 -0.86
CA GLU A 315 1.94 -21.45 -0.54
C GLU A 315 1.93 -21.77 0.96
N ILE A 316 1.44 -20.83 1.78
CA ILE A 316 1.28 -21.05 3.22
C ILE A 316 0.01 -21.88 3.48
N TYR A 317 0.22 -23.12 3.95
CA TYR A 317 -0.83 -24.09 4.24
C TYR A 317 -1.36 -24.03 5.66
N ALA A 318 -0.59 -23.61 6.67
CA ALA A 318 -1.09 -23.60 8.04
C ALA A 318 -0.38 -22.61 8.96
N PHE A 319 -1.12 -22.17 9.98
CA PHE A 319 -0.63 -21.41 11.12
C PHE A 319 -0.76 -22.25 12.38
N GLN A 320 0.25 -22.19 13.24
CA GLN A 320 0.26 -22.88 14.52
C GLN A 320 0.87 -21.98 15.59
N ILE A 321 0.25 -21.98 16.78
CA ILE A 321 0.74 -21.30 17.97
C ILE A 321 0.96 -22.35 19.04
N THR A 322 2.11 -22.30 19.71
CA THR A 322 2.51 -23.31 20.69
C THR A 322 3.11 -22.66 21.93
N LEU A 323 2.68 -23.13 23.11
CA LEU A 323 3.40 -22.99 24.36
C LEU A 323 4.12 -24.31 24.62
N SER A 324 5.43 -24.28 24.86
CA SER A 324 6.22 -25.49 25.09
C SER A 324 7.31 -25.25 26.11
N LYS A 325 7.62 -26.28 26.93
CA LYS A 325 8.77 -26.32 27.82
C LYS A 325 10.11 -26.33 27.08
N PHE A 326 10.10 -26.71 25.79
CA PHE A 326 11.29 -26.82 24.97
C PHE A 326 11.39 -25.70 23.95
N GLU A 327 12.60 -25.19 23.83
CA GLU A 327 13.06 -24.32 22.76
C GLU A 327 13.65 -25.13 21.59
N TYR A 328 14.44 -24.48 20.73
CA TYR A 328 15.14 -25.14 19.64
C TYR A 328 16.20 -26.12 20.16
N ASP A 329 16.41 -27.21 19.42
CA ASP A 329 17.53 -28.14 19.62
C ASP A 329 17.62 -28.73 21.04
N GLY A 330 16.45 -28.96 21.66
CA GLY A 330 16.33 -29.54 23.00
C GLY A 330 16.63 -28.60 24.16
N SER A 331 16.94 -27.32 23.89
CA SER A 331 17.07 -26.30 24.93
C SER A 331 15.75 -26.09 25.68
N LEU A 332 15.82 -25.59 26.92
CA LEU A 332 14.63 -25.26 27.70
C LEU A 332 14.12 -23.86 27.36
N ASN A 333 12.80 -23.71 27.37
CA ASN A 333 12.16 -22.42 27.24
C ASN A 333 12.42 -21.57 28.50
N PRO A 334 13.12 -20.42 28.37
CA PRO A 334 13.51 -19.61 29.52
C PRO A 334 12.32 -18.96 30.24
N ASN A 335 11.20 -18.77 29.55
CA ASN A 335 9.99 -18.12 30.08
C ASN A 335 8.79 -19.06 29.90
N PHE A 336 8.90 -20.28 30.41
CA PHE A 336 7.82 -21.26 30.45
C PHE A 336 7.32 -21.47 31.88
N THR A 337 6.00 -21.41 32.06
CA THR A 337 5.34 -21.77 33.31
C THR A 337 4.34 -22.90 33.08
N ALA A 338 4.48 -23.99 33.86
CA ALA A 338 3.48 -25.06 33.87
C ALA A 338 2.21 -24.60 34.61
N GLY A 339 1.06 -25.16 34.22
CA GLY A 339 -0.26 -24.82 34.77
C GLY A 339 -1.13 -24.05 33.77
N SER A 340 -2.01 -23.20 34.30
CA SER A 340 -2.94 -22.41 33.48
C SER A 340 -2.23 -21.31 32.70
N PHE A 341 -2.59 -21.13 31.43
CA PHE A 341 -2.09 -20.06 30.56
C PHE A 341 -3.22 -19.44 29.74
N SER A 342 -3.02 -18.21 29.27
CA SER A 342 -4.00 -17.50 28.42
C SER A 342 -3.35 -16.43 27.55
N LEU A 343 -3.25 -16.72 26.26
CA LEU A 343 -2.80 -15.76 25.25
C LEU A 343 -4.02 -15.22 24.48
N VAL A 344 -4.24 -13.91 24.57
CA VAL A 344 -5.32 -13.26 23.80
C VAL A 344 -4.76 -12.77 22.47
N LEU A 345 -5.45 -13.07 21.38
CA LEU A 345 -5.09 -12.71 20.01
C LEU A 345 -6.20 -11.83 19.42
N ASP A 346 -5.90 -10.58 19.15
CA ASP A 346 -6.82 -9.67 18.46
C ASP A 346 -6.76 -9.88 16.94
N SER A 347 -5.54 -9.99 16.38
CA SER A 347 -5.33 -10.23 14.95
C SER A 347 -3.99 -10.87 14.61
N ILE A 348 -3.96 -11.56 13.46
CA ILE A 348 -2.77 -12.00 12.73
C ILE A 348 -2.85 -11.40 11.33
N LYS A 349 -1.82 -10.65 10.92
CA LYS A 349 -1.75 -9.93 9.64
C LYS A 349 -0.46 -10.29 8.92
N ALA A 350 -0.49 -10.24 7.59
CA ALA A 350 0.74 -10.13 6.80
C ALA A 350 1.06 -8.63 6.59
N TYR A 351 2.30 -8.22 6.86
CA TYR A 351 2.73 -6.82 6.85
C TYR A 351 3.86 -6.55 5.85
N GLU A 352 4.11 -5.27 5.58
CA GLU A 352 5.19 -4.80 4.71
C GLU A 352 6.21 -3.96 5.52
N ARG A 353 7.50 -4.26 5.37
CA ARG A 353 8.63 -3.70 6.12
C ARG A 353 8.95 -2.27 5.70
N VAL A 354 8.76 -1.95 4.42
CA VAL A 354 8.92 -0.61 3.86
C VAL A 354 7.56 -0.12 3.42
N SER A 355 6.99 0.81 4.18
CA SER A 355 5.70 1.39 3.86
C SER A 355 5.89 2.47 2.78
N VAL A 356 5.39 2.18 1.59
CA VAL A 356 5.36 3.08 0.43
C VAL A 356 3.91 3.49 0.15
N PRO A 357 3.68 4.51 -0.70
CA PRO A 357 2.35 4.77 -1.22
C PRO A 357 1.72 3.52 -1.85
N ARG A 358 0.45 3.28 -1.52
CA ARG A 358 -0.38 2.22 -2.10
C ARG A 358 -1.45 2.81 -3.00
N VAL A 359 -1.73 4.10 -2.88
CA VAL A 359 -2.54 4.87 -3.83
C VAL A 359 -1.80 6.14 -4.25
N ILE A 360 -1.49 6.27 -5.53
CA ILE A 360 -1.02 7.54 -6.11
C ILE A 360 -2.23 8.25 -6.72
N TYR A 361 -2.54 9.46 -6.26
CA TYR A 361 -3.54 10.30 -6.90
C TYR A 361 -2.88 11.39 -7.74
N LEU A 362 -3.13 11.35 -9.05
CA LEU A 362 -2.69 12.38 -9.97
C LEU A 362 -3.71 13.53 -9.98
N SER A 363 -3.48 14.49 -9.10
CA SER A 363 -4.29 15.69 -8.92
C SER A 363 -3.82 16.80 -9.88
N SER A 364 -3.89 18.06 -9.47
CA SER A 364 -3.45 19.23 -10.23
C SER A 364 -2.79 20.24 -9.31
N ALA A 365 -1.75 20.92 -9.78
CA ALA A 365 -1.29 22.14 -9.09
C ALA A 365 -2.41 23.20 -9.14
N GLY A 366 -2.50 24.00 -8.07
CA GLY A 366 -3.46 25.08 -7.90
C GLY A 366 -4.79 24.69 -7.27
N VAL A 367 -4.97 23.44 -6.81
CA VAL A 367 -6.25 22.96 -6.26
C VAL A 367 -6.75 23.71 -5.02
N THR A 368 -5.85 24.31 -4.25
CA THR A 368 -6.14 25.10 -3.04
C THR A 368 -6.09 26.61 -3.29
N ARG A 369 -5.91 27.05 -4.55
CA ARG A 369 -5.85 28.48 -4.92
C ARG A 369 -7.21 29.12 -5.18
N PRO A 370 -8.22 28.45 -5.78
CA PRO A 370 -9.55 29.04 -5.92
C PRO A 370 -10.11 29.50 -4.58
N GLY A 371 -10.38 30.81 -4.46
CA GLY A 371 -10.90 31.41 -3.23
C GLY A 371 -9.87 31.59 -2.10
N ARG A 372 -8.58 31.30 -2.30
CA ARG A 372 -7.54 31.52 -1.29
C ARG A 372 -7.30 33.02 -1.07
N PRO A 373 -7.34 33.54 0.17
CA PRO A 373 -7.03 34.93 0.45
C PRO A 373 -5.62 35.32 -0.01
N GLY A 374 -5.47 36.52 -0.57
CA GLY A 374 -4.18 37.08 -0.99
C GLY A 374 -3.67 36.67 -2.38
N ILE A 375 -4.43 35.84 -3.12
CA ILE A 375 -4.09 35.50 -4.51
C ILE A 375 -4.60 36.58 -5.49
N GLN A 376 -3.72 37.04 -6.37
CA GLN A 376 -4.06 37.90 -7.51
C GLN A 376 -4.51 37.01 -8.67
N LEU A 377 -5.84 36.88 -8.83
CA LEU A 377 -6.44 35.91 -9.74
C LEU A 377 -5.98 36.11 -11.19
N ASP A 378 -5.84 37.35 -11.66
CA ASP A 378 -5.40 37.67 -13.02
C ASP A 378 -4.02 37.08 -13.40
N GLN A 379 -3.15 36.89 -12.41
CA GLN A 379 -1.81 36.31 -12.55
C GLN A 379 -1.75 34.79 -12.34
N GLU A 380 -2.89 34.14 -12.11
CA GLU A 380 -2.97 32.70 -11.95
C GLU A 380 -3.11 31.95 -13.29
N PRO A 381 -2.72 30.67 -13.34
CA PRO A 381 -2.97 29.83 -14.50
C PRO A 381 -4.47 29.75 -14.86
N PRO A 382 -4.82 29.54 -16.15
CA PRO A 382 -6.21 29.51 -16.59
C PRO A 382 -7.13 28.58 -15.78
N ALA A 383 -6.63 27.42 -15.36
CA ALA A 383 -7.41 26.46 -14.55
C ALA A 383 -7.88 27.04 -13.21
N VAL A 384 -7.08 27.93 -12.59
CA VAL A 384 -7.43 28.60 -11.33
C VAL A 384 -8.38 29.76 -11.61
N ARG A 385 -8.06 30.60 -12.60
CA ARG A 385 -8.88 31.76 -13.00
C ARG A 385 -10.29 31.39 -13.41
N MET A 386 -10.40 30.27 -14.13
CA MET A 386 -11.64 29.81 -14.74
C MET A 386 -12.22 28.61 -14.00
N ASN A 387 -11.82 28.35 -12.76
CA ASN A 387 -12.24 27.15 -12.04
C ASN A 387 -13.77 26.98 -12.03
N ASP A 388 -14.51 28.06 -11.77
CA ASP A 388 -15.99 28.04 -11.77
C ASP A 388 -16.56 27.75 -13.16
N ALA A 389 -16.01 28.36 -14.20
CA ALA A 389 -16.39 28.09 -15.60
C ALA A 389 -16.03 26.66 -16.03
N LEU A 390 -15.00 26.07 -15.43
CA LEU A 390 -14.59 24.67 -15.59
C LEU A 390 -15.36 23.71 -14.66
N GLY A 391 -16.53 24.12 -14.17
CA GLY A 391 -17.39 23.28 -13.33
C GLY A 391 -16.78 22.94 -11.97
N GLY A 392 -15.87 23.78 -11.46
CA GLY A 392 -15.17 23.58 -10.19
C GLY A 392 -14.15 22.44 -10.24
N ILE A 393 -13.46 22.23 -11.37
CA ILE A 393 -12.55 21.09 -11.55
C ILE A 393 -11.45 20.99 -10.48
N LEU A 394 -10.84 22.11 -10.10
CA LEU A 394 -9.83 22.15 -9.06
C LEU A 394 -10.45 21.89 -7.67
N THR A 395 -11.65 22.42 -7.43
CA THR A 395 -12.42 22.17 -6.21
C THR A 395 -12.77 20.69 -6.06
N ALA A 396 -13.17 20.03 -7.15
CA ALA A 396 -13.49 18.61 -7.14
C ALA A 396 -12.25 17.74 -6.89
N LYS A 397 -11.11 18.07 -7.54
CA LYS A 397 -9.84 17.39 -7.28
C LYS A 397 -9.39 17.54 -5.82
N LEU A 398 -9.50 18.74 -5.24
CA LEU A 398 -9.18 18.94 -3.81
C LEU A 398 -10.05 18.05 -2.91
N LYS A 399 -11.35 17.94 -3.19
CA LYS A 399 -12.23 17.03 -2.45
C LYS A 399 -11.86 15.55 -2.66
N GLY A 400 -11.41 15.17 -3.85
CA GLY A 400 -10.85 13.85 -4.13
C GLY A 400 -9.59 13.56 -3.30
N GLU A 401 -8.71 14.56 -3.16
CA GLU A 401 -7.52 14.45 -2.29
C GLU A 401 -7.92 14.31 -0.82
N ASP A 402 -8.87 15.13 -0.34
CA ASP A 402 -9.42 15.03 1.02
C ASP A 402 -9.98 13.62 1.27
N CYS A 403 -10.75 13.08 0.33
CA CYS A 403 -11.30 11.74 0.42
C CYS A 403 -10.24 10.64 0.51
N LEU A 404 -9.14 10.76 -0.25
CA LEU A 404 -8.03 9.82 -0.16
C LEU A 404 -7.29 9.96 1.18
N ARG A 405 -7.06 11.18 1.65
CA ARG A 405 -6.40 11.44 2.94
C ARG A 405 -7.20 10.89 4.12
N ASP A 406 -8.51 11.12 4.13
CA ASP A 406 -9.42 10.66 5.18
C ASP A 406 -9.62 9.13 5.14
N SER A 407 -9.18 8.46 4.08
CA SER A 407 -9.38 7.03 3.89
C SER A 407 -8.53 6.16 4.82
N GLY A 408 -7.36 6.65 5.25
CA GLY A 408 -6.35 5.90 6.00
C GLY A 408 -5.37 5.08 5.13
N LEU A 409 -5.63 4.96 3.82
CA LEU A 409 -4.74 4.24 2.90
C LEU A 409 -3.37 4.94 2.79
N PRO A 410 -2.24 4.20 2.76
CA PRO A 410 -0.94 4.77 2.42
C PRO A 410 -1.01 5.43 1.04
N TYR A 411 -0.74 6.73 0.95
CA TYR A 411 -1.00 7.48 -0.28
C TYR A 411 0.16 8.38 -0.70
N CYS A 412 0.06 8.89 -1.92
CA CYS A 412 0.81 10.05 -2.40
C CYS A 412 -0.09 10.86 -3.31
N VAL A 413 -0.21 12.17 -3.07
CA VAL A 413 -0.89 13.10 -3.97
C VAL A 413 0.16 13.86 -4.77
N MET A 414 0.16 13.65 -6.07
CA MET A 414 1.04 14.35 -6.99
C MET A 414 0.25 15.39 -7.78
N ARG A 415 0.68 16.64 -7.72
CA ARG A 415 0.06 17.81 -8.35
C ARG A 415 0.93 18.32 -9.49
N PRO A 416 0.90 17.70 -10.69
CA PRO A 416 1.65 18.22 -11.81
C PRO A 416 1.19 19.63 -12.17
N CYS A 417 2.15 20.46 -12.59
CA CYS A 417 1.87 21.70 -13.30
C CYS A 417 1.32 21.42 -14.72
N ALA A 418 1.25 22.44 -15.59
CA ALA A 418 0.66 22.29 -16.92
C ALA A 418 1.30 21.14 -17.72
N LEU A 419 0.46 20.24 -18.24
CA LEU A 419 0.91 19.04 -18.93
C LEU A 419 1.21 19.33 -20.42
N THR A 420 2.39 18.90 -20.88
CA THR A 420 2.82 19.02 -22.29
C THR A 420 3.13 17.65 -22.91
N GLU A 421 3.28 17.61 -24.23
CA GLU A 421 3.85 16.47 -24.98
C GLU A 421 5.33 16.69 -25.33
N GLU A 422 6.02 17.59 -24.63
CA GLU A 422 7.47 17.72 -24.75
C GLU A 422 8.16 16.39 -24.36
N PRO A 423 9.35 16.08 -24.89
CA PRO A 423 10.06 14.86 -24.54
C PRO A 423 10.43 14.82 -23.05
N ARG A 424 10.62 13.61 -22.51
CA ARG A 424 11.20 13.41 -21.17
C ARG A 424 12.66 13.87 -21.10
N GLY A 425 13.16 14.06 -19.88
CA GLY A 425 14.59 14.35 -19.61
C GLY A 425 14.89 15.77 -19.16
N ALA A 426 13.89 16.66 -19.20
CA ALA A 426 14.02 17.97 -18.56
C ALA A 426 14.19 17.78 -17.04
N PRO A 427 15.13 18.49 -16.39
CA PRO A 427 15.29 18.39 -14.94
C PRO A 427 14.01 18.76 -14.20
N LEU A 428 13.67 17.97 -13.18
CA LEU A 428 12.42 18.12 -12.43
C LEU A 428 12.67 18.81 -11.08
N VAL A 429 11.66 19.53 -10.61
CA VAL A 429 11.63 20.17 -9.29
C VAL A 429 10.29 19.88 -8.64
N VAL A 430 10.31 19.63 -7.32
CA VAL A 430 9.11 19.52 -6.49
C VAL A 430 9.06 20.61 -5.43
N GLU A 431 7.86 21.03 -5.06
CA GLU A 431 7.59 21.94 -3.94
C GLU A 431 6.30 21.48 -3.24
N GLN A 432 6.03 22.04 -2.07
CA GLN A 432 4.79 21.82 -1.33
C GLN A 432 4.14 23.16 -0.96
N GLY A 433 2.83 23.15 -0.74
CA GLY A 433 2.05 24.33 -0.35
C GLY A 433 1.18 24.91 -1.47
N ASP A 434 1.19 24.30 -2.64
CA ASP A 434 0.36 24.64 -3.78
C ASP A 434 0.62 26.03 -4.36
N ASN A 435 1.89 26.43 -4.49
CA ASN A 435 2.28 27.74 -5.03
C ASN A 435 3.06 27.63 -6.36
N MET A 436 3.51 26.42 -6.71
CA MET A 436 4.30 26.19 -7.92
C MET A 436 3.52 26.51 -9.21
N LYS A 437 4.15 27.21 -10.14
CA LYS A 437 3.68 27.39 -11.53
C LYS A 437 4.76 26.90 -12.49
N GLY A 438 4.34 26.34 -13.62
CA GLY A 438 5.25 25.83 -14.64
C GLY A 438 4.57 24.83 -15.58
N LYS A 439 5.39 23.98 -16.18
CA LYS A 439 4.95 22.91 -17.07
C LYS A 439 5.76 21.64 -16.84
N ILE A 440 5.25 20.51 -17.29
CA ILE A 440 5.91 19.21 -17.24
C ILE A 440 5.37 18.29 -18.34
N SER A 441 6.23 17.46 -18.91
CA SER A 441 5.79 16.47 -19.89
C SER A 441 4.97 15.36 -19.24
N ARG A 442 3.99 14.83 -19.97
CA ARG A 442 3.20 13.66 -19.52
C ARG A 442 4.07 12.42 -19.31
N GLU A 443 5.21 12.32 -19.98
CA GLU A 443 6.19 11.24 -19.79
C GLU A 443 6.90 11.36 -18.45
N SER A 444 7.44 12.53 -18.11
CA SER A 444 8.09 12.75 -16.81
C SER A 444 7.13 12.59 -15.63
N VAL A 445 5.86 12.97 -15.79
CA VAL A 445 4.82 12.67 -14.77
C VAL A 445 4.62 11.17 -14.61
N ALA A 446 4.55 10.40 -15.70
CA ALA A 446 4.40 8.95 -15.62
C ALA A 446 5.61 8.28 -14.94
N GLU A 447 6.83 8.72 -15.25
CA GLU A 447 8.05 8.26 -14.57
C GLU A 447 8.02 8.57 -13.06
N ALA A 448 7.64 9.80 -12.69
CA ALA A 448 7.53 10.21 -11.30
C ALA A 448 6.49 9.40 -10.52
N VAL A 449 5.33 9.13 -11.12
CA VAL A 449 4.28 8.30 -10.51
C VAL A 449 4.76 6.88 -10.26
N ILE A 450 5.46 6.27 -11.22
CA ILE A 450 6.00 4.91 -11.07
C ILE A 450 7.10 4.88 -10.00
N ALA A 451 7.96 5.91 -9.94
CA ALA A 451 8.97 6.03 -8.90
C ALA A 451 8.35 6.22 -7.51
N ALA A 452 7.29 7.02 -7.39
CA ALA A 452 6.59 7.27 -6.12
C ALA A 452 5.98 6.00 -5.52
N LEU A 453 5.50 5.04 -6.33
CA LEU A 453 5.00 3.74 -5.85
C LEU A 453 6.06 2.91 -5.09
N GLN A 454 7.34 3.24 -5.29
CA GLN A 454 8.49 2.57 -4.71
C GLN A 454 9.20 3.43 -3.66
N ALA A 455 8.82 4.70 -3.50
CA ALA A 455 9.53 5.65 -2.66
C ALA A 455 8.87 5.80 -1.28
N PRO A 456 9.53 5.39 -0.19
CA PRO A 456 9.00 5.57 1.16
C PRO A 456 8.81 7.06 1.49
N ASP A 457 9.72 7.90 1.00
CA ASP A 457 9.69 9.35 1.23
C ASP A 457 8.53 10.05 0.51
N ALA A 458 7.88 9.39 -0.45
CA ALA A 458 6.64 9.88 -1.08
C ALA A 458 5.37 9.49 -0.29
N LYS A 459 5.47 8.64 0.74
CA LYS A 459 4.32 8.19 1.53
C LYS A 459 3.73 9.31 2.38
N ASP A 460 2.41 9.43 2.32
CA ASP A 460 1.58 10.41 3.01
C ASP A 460 1.97 11.86 2.69
N LYS A 461 2.50 12.08 1.48
CA LYS A 461 2.92 13.38 0.97
C LYS A 461 1.96 13.92 -0.08
N THR A 462 1.88 15.24 -0.12
CA THR A 462 1.26 16.01 -1.21
C THR A 462 2.29 16.98 -1.73
N PHE A 463 2.54 16.99 -3.03
CA PHE A 463 3.53 17.90 -3.63
C PHE A 463 3.21 18.27 -5.07
N GLU A 464 3.66 19.44 -5.48
CA GLU A 464 3.66 19.87 -6.87
C GLU A 464 4.92 19.44 -7.58
N ILE A 465 4.83 19.19 -8.89
CA ILE A 465 5.98 18.83 -9.72
C ILE A 465 5.96 19.59 -11.05
N LYS A 466 7.13 20.08 -11.46
CA LYS A 466 7.36 20.71 -12.76
C LYS A 466 8.73 20.38 -13.35
N SER A 467 8.91 20.70 -14.62
CA SER A 467 10.22 20.89 -15.25
C SER A 467 10.84 22.23 -14.83
N ASN A 468 12.15 22.30 -14.71
CA ASN A 468 12.90 23.54 -14.50
C ASN A 468 12.98 24.42 -15.76
N VAL A 469 12.53 23.92 -16.91
CA VAL A 469 12.50 24.66 -18.18
C VAL A 469 11.42 25.75 -18.09
N PRO A 470 11.74 27.01 -18.42
CA PRO A 470 10.78 28.10 -18.44
C PRO A 470 9.54 27.77 -19.29
N PHE A 471 8.36 28.23 -18.87
CA PHE A 471 7.12 27.96 -19.59
C PHE A 471 7.18 28.40 -21.06
N SER A 472 7.89 29.51 -21.33
CA SER A 472 8.09 30.11 -22.65
C SER A 472 9.02 29.34 -23.59
N GLU A 473 9.79 28.37 -23.09
CA GLU A 473 10.83 27.67 -23.87
C GLU A 473 10.45 26.21 -24.10
N VAL A 474 10.45 25.73 -25.33
CA VAL A 474 10.13 24.32 -25.63
C VAL A 474 11.36 23.46 -25.32
N PHE A 475 11.21 22.46 -24.44
CA PHE A 475 12.28 21.49 -24.21
C PHE A 475 12.45 20.57 -25.42
N GLN A 476 13.70 20.38 -25.85
CA GLN A 476 14.07 19.47 -26.92
C GLN A 476 15.21 18.57 -26.46
N THR A 477 15.24 17.35 -26.97
CA THR A 477 16.31 16.39 -26.72
C THR A 477 17.18 16.27 -27.96
N ASP A 478 18.51 16.27 -27.77
CA ASP A 478 19.46 15.88 -28.82
C ASP A 478 19.52 14.35 -28.90
N GLU A 479 19.33 13.78 -30.10
CA GLU A 479 19.36 12.33 -30.35
C GLU A 479 20.71 11.69 -29.97
N ASN A 480 21.78 12.48 -29.92
CA ASN A 480 23.13 12.00 -29.56
C ASN A 480 23.45 12.08 -28.07
N THR A 481 22.58 12.70 -27.26
CA THR A 481 22.82 12.86 -25.82
C THR A 481 22.00 11.86 -25.02
N PRO A 482 22.64 10.97 -24.23
CA PRO A 482 21.91 10.05 -23.36
C PRO A 482 21.05 10.82 -22.37
N LEU A 483 19.76 10.49 -22.32
CA LEU A 483 18.85 11.02 -21.32
C LEU A 483 19.30 10.56 -19.93
N LEU A 484 19.74 11.49 -19.10
CA LEU A 484 20.06 11.23 -17.70
C LEU A 484 18.78 10.78 -16.97
N ALA A 485 18.89 9.71 -16.20
CA ALA A 485 17.80 9.26 -15.35
C ALA A 485 17.55 10.29 -14.24
N THR A 486 16.29 10.62 -14.00
CA THR A 486 15.92 11.49 -12.87
C THR A 486 16.17 10.73 -11.56
N ASP A 487 16.88 11.37 -10.63
CA ASP A 487 17.07 10.87 -9.27
C ASP A 487 15.84 11.18 -8.40
N PHE A 488 14.81 10.34 -8.53
CA PHE A 488 13.57 10.48 -7.77
C PHE A 488 13.74 10.34 -6.24
N PRO A 489 14.58 9.42 -5.71
CA PRO A 489 14.86 9.38 -4.27
C PRO A 489 15.31 10.74 -3.71
N SER A 490 16.27 11.40 -4.37
CA SER A 490 16.70 12.75 -3.95
C SER A 490 15.59 13.78 -4.12
N LEU A 491 14.79 13.67 -5.19
CA LEU A 491 13.66 14.58 -5.43
C LEU A 491 12.57 14.49 -4.34
N PHE A 492 12.36 13.32 -3.75
CA PHE A 492 11.33 13.12 -2.72
C PHE A 492 11.84 13.28 -1.28
N ALA A 493 13.15 13.32 -1.06
CA ALA A 493 13.77 13.25 0.27
C ALA A 493 13.31 14.35 1.24
N ASP A 494 13.11 15.57 0.74
CA ASP A 494 12.78 16.74 1.57
C ASP A 494 11.27 16.97 1.75
N LEU A 495 10.43 16.06 1.24
CA LEU A 495 8.97 16.18 1.37
C LEU A 495 8.52 15.91 2.81
N SER A 496 7.66 16.79 3.33
CA SER A 496 7.05 16.68 4.66
C SER A 496 5.59 16.23 4.58
N PRO A 497 5.11 15.43 5.54
CA PRO A 497 3.69 15.08 5.57
C PRO A 497 2.85 16.32 5.91
N GLU A 498 1.53 16.25 5.67
CA GLU A 498 0.55 17.29 6.05
C GLU A 498 0.67 18.66 5.35
N ILE A 499 1.73 18.93 4.58
CA ILE A 499 1.83 20.17 3.79
C ILE A 499 0.97 20.04 2.52
N THR A 500 -0.20 20.69 2.53
CA THR A 500 -1.17 20.62 1.42
C THR A 500 -1.46 21.97 0.77
N GLY A 501 -1.10 23.08 1.41
CA GLY A 501 -1.51 24.44 1.01
C GLY A 501 -2.92 24.84 1.44
N LYS A 502 -3.61 23.99 2.20
CA LYS A 502 -4.90 24.30 2.85
C LYS A 502 -4.68 24.94 4.21
#